data_AF-B4PT32-F1
#
_entry.id   AF-B4PT32-F1
#
_cell.length_a   1.000
_cell.length_b   1.000
_cell.length_c   1.000
_cell.angle_alpha   90.00
_cell.angle_beta   90.00
_cell.angle_gamma   90.00
#
_symmetry.space_group_name_H-M   'P 1'
#
loop_
_entity.id
_entity.type
_entity.pdbx_description
1 polymer ?
#
loop_
_entity_poly.entity_id
_entity_poly.type
_entity_poly.pdbx_seq_one_letter_code
_entity_poly.pdbx_strand_id
1 'polypeptide(L)'
;MTTVRVSLLLLQALLCVHGHIQRIWGQNGPLYESTKQLIASQSSSAASIWNITQQAIDHKLEYLQEAKDTLDDHQQVVSGRLEMFFGSQYSEEWRACSKKYELQVAHFNRELVDKYSVCRNSLDHITDHFQEEIVLEASFLSKASQEITEFASTCRIWQLKQAGFNHAGVLLCTVAGIGRINQRMISSLELCDAILLEMSLEDLDTPSCLFYHQLKMEFDELFAEIESCAMN
;
A
#
# COMPACT_ATOMS: atom_id res chain seq x y z
N MET A 1 -19.35 29.69 36.93
CA MET A 1 -18.39 29.07 37.89
C MET A 1 -17.64 27.85 37.33
N THR A 2 -17.97 27.34 36.15
CA THR A 2 -17.32 26.15 35.54
C THR A 2 -16.03 26.46 34.79
N THR A 3 -15.97 27.60 34.09
CA THR A 3 -14.79 28.04 33.30
C THR A 3 -13.56 28.27 34.18
N VAL A 4 -13.71 28.95 35.31
CA VAL A 4 -12.61 29.23 36.26
C VAL A 4 -11.99 27.94 36.81
N ARG A 5 -12.78 26.89 37.06
CA ARG A 5 -12.28 25.59 37.55
C ARG A 5 -11.48 24.84 36.48
N VAL A 6 -11.94 24.86 35.23
CA VAL A 6 -11.22 24.24 34.11
C VAL A 6 -9.90 24.97 33.84
N SER A 7 -9.90 26.30 33.87
CA SER A 7 -8.68 27.10 33.73
C SER A 7 -7.69 26.86 34.88
N LEU A 8 -8.16 26.71 36.13
CA LEU A 8 -7.31 26.44 37.29
C LEU A 8 -6.68 25.03 37.23
N LEU A 9 -7.43 24.02 36.77
CA LEU A 9 -6.94 22.66 36.59
C LEU A 9 -5.90 22.56 35.46
N LEU A 10 -6.11 23.29 34.35
CA LEU A 10 -5.12 23.43 33.28
C LEU A 10 -3.84 24.10 33.78
N LEU A 11 -3.96 25.16 34.58
CA LEU A 11 -2.81 25.84 35.17
C LEU A 11 -2.03 24.95 36.15
N GLN A 12 -2.73 24.17 36.98
CA GLN A 12 -2.10 23.19 37.87
C GLN A 12 -1.42 22.06 37.09
N ALA A 13 -2.03 21.56 36.01
CA ALA A 13 -1.39 20.58 35.13
C ALA A 13 -0.12 21.15 34.49
N LEU A 14 -0.17 22.38 33.98
CA LEU A 14 0.99 23.06 33.38
C LEU A 14 2.13 23.28 34.38
N LEU A 15 1.82 23.71 35.62
CA LEU A 15 2.81 23.92 36.68
C LEU A 15 3.44 22.61 37.17
N CYS A 16 2.65 21.55 37.31
CA CYS A 16 3.15 20.21 37.65
C CYS A 16 4.07 19.64 36.57
N VAL A 17 3.72 19.83 35.29
CA VAL A 17 4.56 19.44 34.15
C VAL A 17 5.87 20.23 34.15
N HIS A 18 5.81 21.55 34.37
CA HIS A 18 7.02 22.39 34.47
C HIS A 18 7.95 21.98 35.62
N GLY A 19 7.40 21.74 36.81
CA GLY A 19 8.18 21.29 37.97
C GLY A 19 8.80 19.91 37.76
N HIS A 20 8.12 19.02 37.04
CA HIS A 20 8.65 17.70 36.71
C HIS A 20 9.77 17.77 35.66
N ILE A 21 9.61 18.59 34.62
CA ILE A 21 10.64 18.85 33.59
C ILE A 21 11.89 19.45 34.25
N GLN A 22 11.74 20.49 35.08
CA GLN A 22 12.86 21.10 35.80
C GLN A 22 13.59 20.10 36.71
N ARG A 23 12.86 19.19 37.37
CA ARG A 23 13.45 18.16 38.23
C ARG A 23 14.24 17.13 37.44
N ILE A 24 13.72 16.66 36.31
CA ILE A 24 14.40 15.69 35.44
C ILE A 24 15.66 16.31 34.82
N TRP A 25 15.56 17.55 34.33
CA TRP A 25 16.68 18.29 33.75
C TRP A 25 17.76 18.60 34.78
N GLY A 26 17.35 18.91 36.02
CA GLY A 26 18.27 19.11 37.15
C GLY A 26 18.99 17.83 37.60
N GLN A 27 18.40 16.65 37.38
CA GLN A 27 18.98 15.36 37.79
C GLN A 27 19.92 14.75 36.74
N ASN A 28 19.56 14.80 35.46
CA ASN A 28 20.34 14.15 34.40
C ASN A 28 21.14 15.13 33.54
N GLY A 29 20.91 16.43 33.71
CA GLY A 29 21.52 17.49 32.91
C GLY A 29 20.76 17.74 31.60
N PRO A 30 20.76 18.98 31.10
CA PRO A 30 20.01 19.36 29.89
C PRO A 30 20.50 18.61 28.65
N LEU A 31 21.80 18.33 28.55
CA LEU A 31 22.39 17.69 27.37
C LEU A 31 21.90 16.24 27.18
N TYR A 32 21.80 15.48 28.26
CA TYR A 32 21.24 14.13 28.24
C TYR A 32 19.75 14.15 27.85
N GLU A 33 18.96 14.99 28.51
CA GLU A 33 17.52 15.04 28.29
C GLU A 33 17.16 15.55 26.89
N SER A 34 17.85 16.58 26.38
CA SER A 34 17.67 17.06 25.02
C SER A 34 18.04 16.00 23.98
N THR A 35 19.11 15.23 24.20
CA THR A 35 19.51 14.16 23.27
C THR A 35 18.50 13.01 23.28
N LYS A 36 17.99 12.63 24.46
CA LYS A 36 16.93 11.63 24.59
C LYS A 36 15.64 12.06 23.89
N GLN A 37 15.26 13.32 24.07
CA GLN A 37 14.09 13.89 23.40
C GLN A 37 14.26 13.95 21.88
N LEU A 38 15.46 14.28 21.39
CA LEU A 38 15.78 14.23 19.96
C LEU A 38 15.56 12.82 19.40
N ILE A 39 16.11 11.79 20.04
CA ILE A 39 15.94 10.39 19.59
C ILE A 39 14.47 9.99 19.58
N ALA A 40 13.73 10.29 20.65
CA ALA A 40 12.31 9.97 20.74
C ALA A 40 11.51 10.67 19.62
N SER A 41 11.82 11.94 19.34
CA SER A 41 11.19 12.71 18.26
C SER A 41 11.48 12.10 16.88
N GLN A 42 12.75 11.76 16.60
CA GLN A 42 13.15 11.19 15.32
C GLN A 42 12.59 9.78 15.11
N SER A 43 12.58 8.93 16.15
CA SER A 43 11.95 7.62 16.12
C SER A 43 10.44 7.72 15.88
N SER A 44 9.76 8.64 16.56
CA SER A 44 8.33 8.89 16.34
C SER A 44 8.05 9.37 14.92
N SER A 45 8.89 10.26 14.37
CA SER A 45 8.77 10.71 12.98
C SER A 45 8.96 9.55 12.01
N ALA A 46 9.96 8.69 12.22
CA ALA A 46 10.23 7.55 11.36
C ALA A 46 9.07 6.54 11.38
N ALA A 47 8.50 6.28 12.55
CA ALA A 47 7.31 5.43 12.68
C ALA A 47 6.08 6.04 11.96
N SER A 48 5.88 7.36 12.07
CA SER A 48 4.79 8.03 11.37
C SER A 48 4.95 7.96 9.85
N ILE A 49 6.18 8.14 9.35
CA ILE A 49 6.49 8.02 7.92
C ILE A 49 6.17 6.60 7.45
N TRP A 50 6.67 5.58 8.17
CA TRP A 50 6.38 4.19 7.84
C TRP A 50 4.89 3.90 7.79
N ASN A 51 4.11 4.34 8.79
CA ASN A 51 2.67 4.09 8.80
C ASN A 51 1.95 4.67 7.56
N ILE A 52 2.34 5.88 7.14
CA ILE A 52 1.76 6.52 5.94
C ILE A 52 2.19 5.76 4.69
N THR A 53 3.47 5.43 4.56
CA THR A 53 3.98 4.68 3.41
C THR A 53 3.35 3.30 3.33
N GLN A 54 3.23 2.59 4.44
CA GLN A 54 2.58 1.29 4.52
C GLN A 54 1.12 1.36 4.05
N GLN A 55 0.38 2.38 4.49
CA GLN A 55 -1.00 2.57 4.02
C GLN A 55 -1.08 2.77 2.50
N ALA A 56 -0.14 3.50 1.91
CA ALA A 56 -0.09 3.69 0.46
C ALA A 56 0.25 2.39 -0.29
N ILE A 57 1.18 1.59 0.25
CA ILE A 57 1.54 0.26 -0.27
C ILE A 57 0.33 -0.67 -0.23
N ASP A 58 -0.31 -0.77 0.94
CA ASP A 58 -1.46 -1.66 1.16
C ASP A 58 -2.63 -1.27 0.23
N HIS A 59 -2.93 0.03 0.11
CA HIS A 59 -3.96 0.52 -0.81
C HIS A 59 -3.68 0.12 -2.27
N LYS A 60 -2.41 0.17 -2.69
CA LYS A 60 -2.04 -0.20 -4.05
C LYS A 60 -2.15 -1.72 -4.29
N LEU A 61 -1.80 -2.54 -3.31
CA LEU A 61 -2.01 -3.99 -3.35
C LEU A 61 -3.49 -4.35 -3.42
N GLU A 62 -4.32 -3.71 -2.60
CA GLU A 62 -5.77 -3.90 -2.62
C GLU A 62 -6.35 -3.58 -4.00
N TYR A 63 -5.93 -2.47 -4.61
CA TYR A 63 -6.38 -2.09 -5.95
C TYR A 63 -5.99 -3.13 -7.02
N LEU A 64 -4.75 -3.64 -6.99
CA LEU A 64 -4.31 -4.70 -7.91
C LEU A 64 -5.08 -5.99 -7.71
N GLN A 65 -5.40 -6.34 -6.47
CA GLN A 65 -6.21 -7.51 -6.15
C GLN A 65 -7.65 -7.34 -6.65
N GLU A 66 -8.26 -6.17 -6.44
CA GLU A 66 -9.61 -5.87 -6.93
C GLU A 66 -9.71 -5.94 -8.46
N ALA A 67 -8.67 -5.47 -9.17
CA ALA A 67 -8.61 -5.58 -10.63
C ALA A 67 -8.55 -7.04 -11.10
N LYS A 68 -7.79 -7.89 -10.40
CA LYS A 68 -7.71 -9.33 -10.65
C LYS A 68 -9.04 -10.03 -10.38
N ASP A 69 -9.67 -9.74 -9.24
CA ASP A 69 -10.94 -10.33 -8.85
C ASP A 69 -12.04 -9.94 -9.85
N THR A 70 -12.08 -8.67 -10.26
CA THR A 70 -13.02 -8.19 -11.29
C THR A 70 -12.83 -8.91 -12.63
N LEU A 71 -11.58 -9.14 -13.04
CA LEU A 71 -11.28 -9.89 -14.26
C LEU A 71 -11.77 -11.34 -14.18
N ASP A 72 -11.54 -12.01 -13.04
CA ASP A 72 -11.96 -13.39 -12.81
C ASP A 72 -13.49 -13.51 -12.76
N ASP A 73 -14.18 -12.56 -12.13
CA ASP A 73 -15.64 -12.48 -12.11
C ASP A 73 -16.21 -12.32 -13.54
N HIS A 74 -15.63 -11.43 -14.35
CA HIS A 74 -16.02 -11.29 -15.75
C HIS A 74 -15.82 -12.60 -16.52
N GLN A 75 -14.70 -13.29 -16.31
CA GLN A 75 -14.43 -14.56 -16.95
C GLN A 75 -15.39 -15.66 -16.51
N GLN A 76 -15.81 -15.66 -15.25
CA GLN A 76 -16.82 -16.59 -14.76
C GLN A 76 -18.18 -16.35 -15.44
N VAL A 77 -18.59 -15.08 -15.61
CA VAL A 77 -19.83 -14.73 -16.33
C VAL A 77 -19.76 -15.19 -17.80
N VAL A 78 -18.66 -14.90 -18.49
CA VAL A 78 -18.42 -15.34 -19.87
C VAL A 78 -18.49 -16.86 -19.98
N SER A 79 -17.82 -17.57 -19.08
CA SER A 79 -17.78 -19.04 -19.06
C SER A 79 -19.18 -19.62 -18.86
N GLY A 80 -19.97 -19.09 -17.92
CA GLY A 80 -21.36 -19.54 -17.71
C GLY A 80 -22.26 -19.31 -18.93
N ARG A 81 -22.08 -18.20 -19.65
CA ARG A 81 -22.82 -17.92 -20.90
C ARG A 81 -22.41 -18.89 -22.02
N LEU A 82 -21.12 -19.19 -22.15
CA LEU A 82 -20.63 -20.17 -23.11
C LEU A 82 -21.14 -21.58 -22.79
N GLU A 83 -21.18 -21.97 -21.52
CA GLU A 83 -21.80 -23.23 -21.08
C GLU A 83 -23.29 -23.30 -21.44
N MET A 84 -24.03 -22.20 -21.28
CA MET A 84 -25.42 -22.09 -21.70
C MET A 84 -25.56 -22.20 -23.23
N PHE A 85 -24.65 -21.59 -23.99
CA PHE A 85 -24.66 -21.67 -25.46
C PHE A 85 -24.42 -23.10 -25.98
N PHE A 86 -23.41 -23.79 -25.44
CA PHE A 86 -23.05 -25.17 -25.84
C PHE A 86 -23.87 -26.24 -25.13
N GLY A 87 -24.70 -25.86 -24.16
CA GLY A 87 -25.50 -26.78 -23.35
C GLY A 87 -26.56 -27.51 -24.16
N SER A 88 -26.63 -28.83 -24.00
CA SER A 88 -27.60 -29.68 -24.71
C SER A 88 -29.04 -29.64 -24.14
N GLN A 89 -29.26 -28.87 -23.07
CA GLN A 89 -30.49 -28.93 -22.26
C GLN A 89 -31.59 -27.94 -22.68
N TYR A 90 -31.36 -27.12 -23.71
CA TYR A 90 -32.27 -26.04 -24.10
C TYR A 90 -33.30 -26.45 -25.17
N SER A 91 -34.34 -25.61 -25.31
CA SER A 91 -35.48 -25.81 -26.22
C SER A 91 -35.05 -25.87 -27.71
N GLU A 92 -35.94 -26.32 -28.59
CA GLU A 92 -35.65 -26.35 -30.03
C GLU A 92 -35.45 -24.94 -30.60
N GLU A 93 -36.20 -23.95 -30.09
CA GLU A 93 -36.10 -22.54 -30.46
C GLU A 93 -34.72 -21.98 -30.10
N TRP A 94 -34.23 -22.26 -28.88
CA TRP A 94 -32.87 -21.89 -28.47
C TRP A 94 -31.81 -22.50 -29.40
N ARG A 95 -31.92 -23.78 -29.74
CA ARG A 95 -30.96 -24.45 -30.64
C ARG A 95 -31.00 -23.86 -32.04
N ALA A 96 -32.19 -23.53 -32.56
CA ALA A 96 -32.34 -22.92 -33.88
C ALA A 96 -31.67 -21.53 -33.93
N CYS A 97 -31.91 -20.70 -32.91
CA CYS A 97 -31.29 -19.38 -32.78
C CYS A 97 -29.77 -19.47 -32.57
N SER A 98 -29.31 -20.30 -31.63
CA SER A 98 -27.89 -20.48 -31.33
C SER A 98 -27.09 -20.95 -32.54
N LYS A 99 -27.65 -21.85 -33.36
CA LYS A 99 -27.01 -22.34 -34.58
C LYS A 99 -26.68 -21.24 -35.59
N LYS A 100 -27.46 -20.15 -35.63
CA LYS A 100 -27.19 -18.99 -36.50
C LYS A 100 -25.90 -18.27 -36.10
N TYR A 101 -25.55 -18.30 -34.81
CA TYR A 101 -24.46 -17.54 -34.21
C TYR A 101 -23.24 -18.40 -33.82
N GLU A 102 -23.27 -19.71 -34.11
CA GLU A 102 -22.25 -20.68 -33.71
C GLU A 102 -20.81 -20.26 -34.06
N LEU A 103 -20.58 -19.79 -35.29
CA LEU A 103 -19.25 -19.34 -35.72
C LEU A 103 -18.80 -18.07 -34.97
N GLN A 104 -19.71 -17.14 -34.72
CA GLN A 104 -19.39 -15.90 -34.00
C GLN A 104 -19.09 -16.19 -32.54
N VAL A 105 -19.89 -17.03 -31.88
CA VAL A 105 -19.64 -17.43 -30.49
C VAL A 105 -18.35 -18.24 -30.35
N ALA A 106 -18.03 -19.12 -31.30
CA ALA A 106 -16.75 -19.83 -31.30
C ALA A 106 -15.54 -18.88 -31.45
N HIS A 107 -15.68 -17.82 -32.27
CA HIS A 107 -14.67 -16.77 -32.39
C HIS A 107 -14.48 -16.01 -31.07
N PHE A 108 -15.58 -15.50 -30.50
CA PHE A 108 -15.54 -14.81 -29.21
C PHE A 108 -14.96 -15.68 -28.10
N ASN A 109 -15.33 -16.96 -28.01
CA ASN A 109 -14.78 -17.87 -27.03
C ASN A 109 -13.24 -17.92 -27.11
N ARG A 110 -12.70 -18.10 -28.32
CA ARG A 110 -11.25 -18.17 -28.51
C ARG A 110 -10.57 -16.86 -28.13
N GLU A 111 -11.11 -15.73 -28.57
CA GLU A 111 -10.51 -14.42 -28.29
C GLU A 111 -10.62 -14.02 -26.81
N LEU A 112 -11.77 -14.28 -26.17
CA LEU A 112 -11.97 -14.01 -24.74
C LEU A 112 -11.01 -14.82 -23.89
N VAL A 113 -10.80 -16.11 -24.18
CA VAL A 113 -9.85 -16.95 -23.45
C VAL A 113 -8.41 -16.45 -23.65
N ASP A 114 -8.02 -16.11 -24.87
CA ASP A 114 -6.69 -15.56 -25.17
C ASP A 114 -6.45 -14.24 -24.42
N LYS A 115 -7.38 -13.29 -24.55
CA LYS A 115 -7.25 -11.96 -23.94
C LYS A 115 -7.36 -11.99 -22.42
N TYR A 116 -8.21 -12.86 -21.87
CA TYR A 116 -8.25 -13.11 -20.43
C TYR A 116 -6.87 -13.57 -19.93
N SER A 117 -6.27 -14.59 -20.56
CA SER A 117 -4.96 -15.10 -20.14
C SER A 117 -3.86 -14.04 -20.22
N VAL A 118 -3.85 -13.24 -21.29
CA VAL A 118 -2.86 -12.15 -21.45
C VAL A 118 -3.05 -11.08 -20.38
N CYS A 119 -4.28 -10.61 -20.17
CA CYS A 119 -4.60 -9.62 -19.13
C CYS A 119 -4.24 -10.14 -17.74
N ARG A 120 -4.62 -11.39 -17.42
CA ARG A 120 -4.32 -12.01 -16.13
C ARG A 120 -2.82 -12.10 -15.86
N ASN A 121 -2.06 -12.61 -16.83
CA ASN A 121 -0.60 -12.70 -16.72
C ASN A 121 0.04 -11.31 -16.56
N SER A 122 -0.49 -10.29 -17.23
CA SER A 122 0.00 -8.92 -17.09
C SER A 122 -0.23 -8.38 -15.67
N LEU A 123 -1.42 -8.58 -15.12
CA LEU A 123 -1.74 -8.17 -13.74
C LEU A 123 -0.90 -8.94 -12.71
N ASP A 124 -0.67 -10.23 -12.94
CA ASP A 124 0.23 -11.05 -12.11
C ASP A 124 1.66 -10.52 -12.15
N HIS A 125 2.21 -10.25 -13.34
CA HIS A 125 3.54 -9.67 -13.50
C HIS A 125 3.69 -8.30 -12.82
N ILE A 126 2.71 -7.41 -12.97
CA ILE A 126 2.71 -6.09 -12.30
C ILE A 126 2.71 -6.27 -10.77
N THR A 127 1.89 -7.20 -10.26
CA THR A 127 1.82 -7.45 -8.82
C THR A 127 3.12 -8.01 -8.26
N ASP A 128 3.72 -8.98 -8.95
CA ASP A 128 4.98 -9.60 -8.52
C ASP A 128 6.10 -8.58 -8.55
N HIS A 129 6.21 -7.81 -9.63
CA HIS A 129 7.20 -6.75 -9.78
C HIS A 129 7.09 -5.70 -8.67
N PHE A 130 5.87 -5.23 -8.37
CA PHE A 130 5.62 -4.30 -7.28
C PHE A 130 6.11 -4.82 -5.93
N GLN A 131 5.75 -6.07 -5.61
CA GLN A 131 6.12 -6.67 -4.34
C GLN A 131 7.64 -6.85 -4.25
N GLU A 132 8.28 -7.31 -5.31
CA GLU A 132 9.74 -7.48 -5.34
C GLU A 132 10.49 -6.16 -5.13
N GLU A 133 10.09 -5.10 -5.83
CA GLU A 133 10.77 -3.82 -5.75
C GLU A 133 10.54 -3.11 -4.41
N ILE A 134 9.32 -3.17 -3.87
CA ILE A 134 8.97 -2.40 -2.67
C ILE A 134 9.43 -3.08 -1.37
N VAL A 135 9.59 -4.40 -1.35
CA VAL A 135 9.90 -5.18 -0.13
C VAL A 135 11.17 -4.70 0.57
N LEU A 136 12.24 -4.41 -0.18
CA LEU A 136 13.51 -4.00 0.41
C LEU A 136 13.41 -2.64 1.10
N GLU A 137 12.79 -1.67 0.42
CA GLU A 137 12.65 -0.31 0.93
C GLU A 137 11.62 -0.23 2.06
N ALA A 138 10.51 -0.96 1.93
CA ALA A 138 9.53 -1.12 3.01
C ALA A 138 10.14 -1.79 4.25
N SER A 139 10.97 -2.83 4.08
CA SER A 139 11.63 -3.50 5.20
C SER A 139 12.54 -2.54 5.97
N PHE A 140 13.29 -1.69 5.26
CA PHE A 140 14.12 -0.67 5.89
C PHE A 140 13.27 0.35 6.66
N LEU A 141 12.26 0.95 6.01
CA LEU A 141 11.39 1.96 6.62
C LEU A 141 10.69 1.44 7.88
N SER A 142 10.23 0.17 7.85
CA SER A 142 9.58 -0.48 9.01
C SER A 142 10.48 -0.58 10.24
N LYS A 143 11.80 -0.64 10.06
CA LYS A 143 12.80 -0.81 11.13
C LYS A 143 13.46 0.51 11.55
N ALA A 144 13.38 1.55 10.73
CA ALA A 144 14.09 2.82 10.96
C ALA A 144 13.81 3.43 12.34
N SER A 145 12.57 3.36 12.84
CA SER A 145 12.22 3.86 14.19
C SER A 145 12.95 3.09 15.31
N GLN A 146 13.06 1.77 15.18
CA GLN A 146 13.79 0.94 16.12
C GLN A 146 15.28 1.24 16.05
N GLU A 147 15.86 1.31 14.85
CA GLU A 147 17.28 1.64 14.65
C GLU A 147 17.66 3.00 15.27
N ILE A 148 16.78 4.02 15.16
CA ILE A 148 16.97 5.32 15.81
C ILE A 148 17.00 5.18 17.33
N THR A 149 16.12 4.35 17.90
CA THR A 149 16.03 4.13 19.34
C THR A 149 17.27 3.38 19.87
N GLU A 150 17.79 2.42 19.10
CA GLU A 150 18.96 1.63 19.46
C GLU A 150 20.25 2.45 19.57
N PHE A 151 20.35 3.61 18.87
CA PHE A 151 21.48 4.53 19.02
C PHE A 151 21.72 5.02 20.44
N ALA A 152 20.68 5.06 21.28
CA ALA A 152 20.85 5.45 22.67
C ALA A 152 21.87 4.58 23.42
N SER A 153 21.90 3.29 23.08
CA SER A 153 22.84 2.32 23.62
C SER A 153 24.19 2.40 22.92
N THR A 154 24.20 2.38 21.57
CA THR A 154 25.41 2.38 20.74
C THR A 154 26.29 3.61 20.97
N CYS A 155 25.69 4.79 21.04
CA CYS A 155 26.40 6.05 21.26
C CYS A 155 26.63 6.35 22.75
N ARG A 156 26.26 5.45 23.66
CA ARG A 156 26.49 5.57 25.11
C ARG A 156 25.94 6.88 25.69
N ILE A 157 24.70 7.22 25.36
CA ILE A 157 24.08 8.52 25.71
C ILE A 157 24.04 8.76 27.22
N TRP A 158 24.01 7.70 28.01
CA TRP A 158 24.12 7.78 29.48
C TRP A 158 25.37 8.55 29.96
N GLN A 159 26.46 8.60 29.16
CA GLN A 159 27.68 9.36 29.47
C GLN A 159 27.45 10.87 29.52
N LEU A 160 26.40 11.40 28.88
CA LEU A 160 26.04 12.82 28.92
C LEU A 160 25.59 13.28 30.32
N LYS A 161 25.23 12.35 31.21
CA LYS A 161 24.89 12.66 32.61
C LYS A 161 26.11 12.98 33.47
N GLN A 162 27.30 12.57 33.04
CA GLN A 162 28.50 12.59 33.87
C GLN A 162 29.50 13.63 33.34
N ALA A 163 30.00 14.49 34.23
CA ALA A 163 31.06 15.44 33.88
C ALA A 163 32.38 14.70 33.58
N GLY A 164 33.20 15.25 32.67
CA GLY A 164 34.53 14.71 32.34
C GLY A 164 34.54 13.59 31.28
N PHE A 165 33.37 13.17 30.77
CA PHE A 165 33.27 12.26 29.63
C PHE A 165 33.31 12.99 28.28
N ASN A 166 33.58 12.24 27.21
CA ASN A 166 33.62 12.77 25.84
C ASN A 166 32.21 13.07 25.31
N HIS A 167 31.60 14.15 25.78
CA HIS A 167 30.27 14.59 25.35
C HIS A 167 30.23 14.89 23.84
N ALA A 168 31.27 15.51 23.30
CA ALA A 168 31.35 15.81 21.87
C ALA A 168 31.29 14.53 21.01
N GLY A 169 32.02 13.48 21.39
CA GLY A 169 31.98 12.19 20.69
C GLY A 169 30.63 11.50 20.77
N VAL A 170 29.97 11.54 21.94
CA VAL A 170 28.62 10.97 22.13
C VAL A 170 27.59 11.69 21.27
N LEU A 171 27.62 13.02 21.26
CA LEU A 171 26.72 13.82 20.43
C LEU A 171 26.98 13.61 18.94
N LEU A 172 28.25 13.57 18.52
CA LEU A 172 28.62 13.34 17.13
C LEU A 172 28.15 11.96 16.66
N CYS A 173 28.36 10.91 17.46
CA CYS A 173 27.84 9.57 17.17
C CYS A 173 26.32 9.59 17.00
N THR A 174 25.62 10.27 17.91
CA THR A 174 24.14 10.31 17.91
C THR A 174 23.61 11.04 16.68
N VAL A 175 24.11 12.25 16.41
CA VAL A 175 23.65 13.08 15.28
C VAL A 175 24.03 12.45 13.94
N ALA A 176 25.25 11.90 13.81
CA ALA A 176 25.67 11.23 12.59
C ALA A 176 24.88 9.94 12.35
N GLY A 177 24.58 9.18 13.41
CA GLY A 177 23.76 7.98 13.35
C GLY A 177 22.34 8.28 12.85
N ILE A 178 21.66 9.23 13.50
CA ILE A 178 20.33 9.70 13.09
C ILE A 178 20.36 10.24 11.66
N GLY A 179 21.34 11.08 11.33
CA GLY A 179 21.49 11.66 10.00
C GLY A 179 21.61 10.61 8.90
N ARG A 180 22.38 9.54 9.13
CA ARG A 180 22.53 8.43 8.19
C ARG A 180 21.20 7.69 7.98
N ILE A 181 20.44 7.41 9.05
CA ILE A 181 19.13 6.76 8.92
C ILE A 181 18.18 7.66 8.15
N ASN A 182 18.09 8.93 8.52
CA ASN A 182 17.20 9.89 7.84
C ASN A 182 17.55 10.02 6.35
N GLN A 183 18.83 10.04 6.00
CA GLN A 183 19.27 10.06 4.60
C GLN A 183 18.81 8.80 3.86
N ARG A 184 18.99 7.61 4.46
CA ARG A 184 18.52 6.36 3.84
C ARG A 184 17.00 6.33 3.74
N MET A 185 16.27 6.84 4.75
CA MET A 185 14.81 6.96 4.70
C MET A 185 14.35 7.83 3.55
N ILE A 186 14.99 8.99 3.30
CA ILE A 186 14.66 9.86 2.16
C ILE A 186 14.83 9.09 0.85
N SER A 187 15.97 8.43 0.65
CA SER A 187 16.18 7.64 -0.56
C SER A 187 15.19 6.48 -0.71
N SER A 188 14.87 5.78 0.39
CA SER A 188 13.86 4.72 0.38
C SER A 188 12.47 5.26 0.04
N LEU A 189 12.11 6.44 0.55
CA LEU A 189 10.83 7.10 0.22
C LEU A 189 10.77 7.53 -1.24
N GLU A 190 11.84 8.11 -1.78
CA GLU A 190 11.93 8.48 -3.20
C GLU A 190 11.77 7.26 -4.11
N LEU A 191 12.36 6.12 -3.74
CA LEU A 191 12.19 4.86 -4.45
C LEU A 191 10.77 4.31 -4.33
N CYS A 192 10.20 4.28 -3.11
CA CYS A 192 8.81 3.86 -2.93
C CYS A 192 7.83 4.75 -3.73
N ASP A 193 8.05 6.06 -3.74
CA ASP A 193 7.22 6.99 -4.51
C ASP A 193 7.36 6.76 -6.01
N ALA A 194 8.57 6.56 -6.51
CA ALA A 194 8.81 6.21 -7.91
C ALA A 194 8.11 4.91 -8.30
N ILE A 195 8.22 3.84 -7.50
CA ILE A 195 7.54 2.56 -7.73
C ILE A 195 6.01 2.74 -7.72
N LEU A 196 5.47 3.47 -6.75
CA LEU A 196 4.04 3.73 -6.65
C LEU A 196 3.51 4.56 -7.84
N LEU A 197 4.32 5.49 -8.36
CA LEU A 197 4.01 6.34 -9.51
C LEU A 197 4.12 5.61 -10.85
N GLU A 198 5.16 4.79 -11.03
CA GLU A 198 5.32 3.95 -12.22
C GLU A 198 4.08 3.09 -12.41
N MET A 199 3.55 2.53 -11.31
CA MET A 199 2.31 1.77 -11.35
C MET A 199 1.02 2.59 -11.39
N SER A 200 1.07 3.93 -11.48
CA SER A 200 -0.14 4.75 -11.51
C SER A 200 -0.91 4.62 -12.84
N LEU A 201 -2.15 5.12 -12.85
CA LEU A 201 -3.32 4.78 -13.70
C LEU A 201 -3.13 4.39 -15.18
N GLU A 202 -2.03 4.75 -15.84
CA GLU A 202 -1.76 4.32 -17.22
C GLU A 202 -1.34 2.83 -17.31
N ASP A 203 -0.79 2.25 -16.23
CA ASP A 203 -0.30 0.86 -16.22
C ASP A 203 -1.36 -0.19 -15.83
N LEU A 204 -2.50 0.23 -15.28
CA LEU A 204 -3.64 -0.67 -15.00
C LEU A 204 -4.66 -0.70 -16.13
N ASP A 205 -4.67 0.33 -16.98
CA ASP A 205 -5.23 0.30 -18.33
C ASP A 205 -4.28 -0.45 -19.28
N THR A 206 -3.79 -1.63 -18.86
CA THR A 206 -3.03 -2.47 -19.78
C THR A 206 -3.90 -2.68 -21.02
N PRO A 207 -3.40 -2.38 -22.24
CA PRO A 207 -4.21 -2.48 -23.44
C PRO A 207 -4.89 -3.86 -23.54
N SER A 208 -4.23 -4.91 -23.06
CA SER A 208 -4.78 -6.27 -22.94
C SER A 208 -6.06 -6.37 -22.11
N CYS A 209 -6.14 -5.73 -20.95
CA CYS A 209 -7.33 -5.78 -20.09
C CYS A 209 -8.47 -4.95 -20.66
N LEU A 210 -8.15 -3.80 -21.28
CA LEU A 210 -9.14 -2.99 -22.02
C LEU A 210 -9.71 -3.77 -23.22
N PHE A 211 -8.87 -4.46 -24.00
CA PHE A 211 -9.32 -5.30 -25.10
C PHE A 211 -10.21 -6.45 -24.62
N TYR A 212 -9.86 -7.10 -23.50
CA TYR A 212 -10.71 -8.13 -22.91
C TYR A 212 -12.08 -7.57 -22.51
N HIS A 213 -12.11 -6.42 -21.84
CA HIS A 213 -13.35 -5.78 -21.43
C HIS A 213 -14.24 -5.43 -22.64
N GLN A 214 -13.65 -4.88 -23.70
CA GLN A 214 -14.38 -4.58 -24.93
C GLN A 214 -14.95 -5.83 -25.58
N LEU A 215 -14.14 -6.88 -25.74
CA LEU A 215 -14.60 -8.17 -26.30
C LEU A 215 -15.73 -8.78 -25.48
N LYS A 216 -15.67 -8.64 -24.15
CA LYS A 216 -16.70 -9.13 -23.24
C LYS A 216 -18.01 -8.35 -23.44
N MET A 217 -17.96 -7.02 -23.62
CA MET A 217 -19.16 -6.23 -23.94
C MET A 217 -19.76 -6.65 -25.29
N GLU A 218 -18.95 -6.82 -26.33
CA GLU A 218 -19.42 -7.25 -27.66
C GLU A 218 -20.04 -8.66 -27.61
N PHE A 219 -19.44 -9.56 -26.84
CA PHE A 219 -20.02 -10.89 -26.59
C PHE A 219 -21.33 -10.81 -25.81
N ASP A 220 -21.43 -9.93 -24.82
CA ASP A 220 -22.63 -9.75 -24.02
C ASP A 220 -23.81 -9.24 -24.88
N GLU A 221 -23.55 -8.35 -25.83
CA GLU A 221 -24.54 -7.88 -26.81
C GLU A 221 -24.99 -9.01 -27.73
N LEU A 222 -24.05 -9.78 -28.28
CA LEU A 222 -24.36 -10.95 -29.12
C LEU A 222 -25.21 -11.97 -28.36
N PHE A 223 -24.88 -12.23 -27.10
CA PHE A 223 -25.63 -13.18 -26.27
C PHE A 223 -27.07 -12.71 -26.04
N ALA A 224 -27.28 -11.42 -25.80
CA ALA A 224 -28.61 -10.83 -25.68
C ALA A 224 -29.43 -10.95 -26.98
N GLU A 225 -28.80 -10.87 -28.16
CA GLU A 225 -29.47 -11.14 -29.44
C GLU A 225 -29.94 -12.59 -29.56
N ILE A 226 -29.10 -13.55 -29.12
CA ILE A 226 -29.44 -14.99 -29.12
C ILE A 226 -30.62 -15.24 -28.19
N GLU A 227 -30.60 -14.68 -26.98
CA GLU A 227 -31.70 -14.77 -26.02
C GLU A 227 -33.00 -14.19 -26.56
N SER A 228 -32.94 -13.00 -27.17
CA SER A 228 -34.09 -12.36 -27.80
C SER A 228 -34.67 -13.19 -28.95
N CYS A 229 -33.81 -13.83 -29.76
CA CYS A 229 -34.25 -14.73 -30.81
C CYS A 229 -35.00 -15.95 -30.24
N ALA A 230 -34.50 -16.53 -29.16
CA ALA A 230 -35.07 -17.75 -28.58
C ALA A 230 -36.36 -17.52 -27.77
N MET A 231 -36.61 -16.28 -27.34
CA MET A 231 -37.81 -15.90 -26.58
C MET A 231 -38.97 -15.40 -27.45
N ASN A 232 -38.73 -15.16 -28.75
CA ASN A 232 -39.74 -14.74 -29.74
C ASN A 232 -40.27 -15.94 -30.55
#